data_AF-A0A3P7KPM2-F1
#
_entry.id   AF-A0A3P7KPM2-F1
#
_cell.length_a   1.000
_cell.length_b   1.000
_cell.length_c   1.000
_cell.angle_alpha   90.00
_cell.angle_beta   90.00
_cell.angle_gamma   90.00
#
_symmetry.space_group_name_H-M   'P 1'
#
loop_
_entity.id
_entity.type
_entity.pdbx_description
1 polymer ?
#
loop_
_entity_poly.entity_id
_entity_poly.type
_entity_poly.pdbx_seq_one_letter_code
_entity_poly.pdbx_strand_id
1 'polypeptide(L)'
;MTAEYVRGRTEQARMYRRNIVRYCELAQVLVFRDVSMRTRRRFPTLDTVVAAGFMMPHEKERFDEIQYRYSKYWLPFQWALALTYDARKQGLIESDYYQVVVQEVLHNIIYYPLKSIICYRRFSGN
;
A
#
# COMPACT_ATOMS: atom_id res chain seq x y z
N MET A 1 9.22 0.57 11.84
CA MET A 1 8.14 -0.35 11.41
C MET A 1 8.68 -1.52 10.57
N THR A 2 8.76 -1.46 9.23
CA THR A 2 9.22 -2.62 8.43
C THR A 2 10.68 -2.98 8.70
N ALA A 3 11.55 -2.00 8.98
CA ALA A 3 12.94 -2.21 9.37
C ALA A 3 13.13 -2.93 10.73
N GLU A 4 12.10 -2.91 11.57
CA GLU A 4 12.17 -3.39 12.95
C GLU A 4 11.64 -4.82 13.08
N TYR A 5 10.56 -5.13 12.35
CA TYR A 5 9.89 -6.42 12.42
C TYR A 5 10.34 -7.40 11.32
N VAL A 6 10.81 -6.91 10.17
CA VAL A 6 11.41 -7.76 9.13
C VAL A 6 12.92 -7.73 9.31
N ARG A 7 13.44 -8.72 10.03
CA ARG A 7 14.86 -8.82 10.38
C ARG A 7 15.67 -9.44 9.24
N GLY A 8 16.99 -9.27 9.31
CA GLY A 8 17.93 -9.82 8.33
C GLY A 8 18.51 -8.78 7.36
N ARG A 9 19.78 -8.98 7.03
CA ARG A 9 20.56 -8.15 6.09
C ARG A 9 20.63 -8.73 4.68
N THR A 10 19.95 -9.85 4.44
CA THR A 10 19.88 -10.48 3.12
C THR A 10 19.16 -9.57 2.13
N GLU A 11 19.48 -9.72 0.84
CA GLU A 11 18.83 -8.96 -0.23
C GLU A 11 17.32 -9.19 -0.22
N GLN A 12 16.89 -10.42 0.05
CA GLN A 12 15.49 -10.79 0.19
C GLN A 12 14.78 -9.98 1.29
N ALA A 13 15.35 -9.92 2.50
CA ALA A 13 14.78 -9.11 3.59
C ALA A 13 14.71 -7.62 3.22
N ARG A 14 15.71 -7.12 2.49
CA ARG A 14 15.72 -5.75 1.98
C ARG A 14 14.59 -5.51 0.96
N MET A 15 14.37 -6.46 0.04
CA MET A 15 13.28 -6.41 -0.93
C MET A 15 11.91 -6.42 -0.25
N TYR A 16 11.69 -7.28 0.75
CA TYR A 16 10.44 -7.30 1.53
C TYR A 16 10.16 -5.94 2.17
N ARG A 17 11.15 -5.36 2.87
CA ARG A 17 10.98 -4.04 3.50
C ARG A 17 10.64 -2.95 2.49
N ARG A 18 11.36 -2.90 1.36
CA ARG A 18 11.13 -1.92 0.29
C ARG A 18 9.75 -2.07 -0.33
N ASN A 19 9.34 -3.30 -0.65
CA ASN A 19 8.05 -3.55 -1.28
C ASN A 19 6.87 -3.27 -0.34
N ILE A 20 6.96 -3.63 0.94
CA ILE A 20 5.92 -3.31 1.92
C ILE A 20 5.75 -1.79 2.03
N VAL A 21 6.84 -1.02 2.17
CA VAL A 21 6.77 0.45 2.24
C VAL A 21 6.22 1.05 0.95
N ARG A 22 6.71 0.60 -0.20
CA ARG A 22 6.23 1.08 -1.51
C ARG A 22 4.75 0.83 -1.70
N TYR A 23 4.21 -0.32 -1.27
CA TYR A 23 2.76 -0.56 -1.31
C TYR A 23 1.97 0.37 -0.38
N CYS A 24 2.53 0.75 0.77
CA CYS A 24 1.92 1.76 1.64
C CYS A 24 1.87 3.14 0.96
N GLU A 25 2.96 3.54 0.30
CA GLU A 25 3.04 4.78 -0.45
C GLU A 25 2.11 4.77 -1.66
N LEU A 26 2.02 3.64 -2.38
CA LEU A 26 1.11 3.46 -3.49
C LEU A 26 -0.36 3.65 -3.07
N ALA A 27 -0.78 3.04 -1.96
CA ALA A 27 -2.13 3.23 -1.42
C ALA A 27 -2.41 4.71 -1.12
N GLN A 28 -1.46 5.43 -0.52
CA GLN A 28 -1.58 6.85 -0.24
C GLN A 28 -1.69 7.69 -1.51
N VAL A 29 -0.83 7.43 -2.51
CA VAL A 29 -0.87 8.13 -3.80
C VAL A 29 -2.21 7.94 -4.49
N LEU A 30 -2.75 6.71 -4.50
CA LEU A 30 -4.04 6.42 -5.11
C LEU A 30 -5.18 7.21 -4.45
N VAL A 31 -5.19 7.34 -3.13
CA VAL A 31 -6.24 8.12 -2.46
C VAL A 31 -6.03 9.62 -2.60
N PHE A 32 -4.80 10.10 -2.45
CA PHE A 32 -4.53 11.53 -2.63
C PHE A 32 -4.83 11.99 -4.06
N ARG A 33 -4.70 11.11 -5.07
CA ARG A 33 -5.13 11.41 -6.44
C ARG A 33 -6.64 11.68 -6.53
N ASP A 34 -7.45 11.00 -5.72
CA ASP A 34 -8.89 11.19 -5.72
C ASP A 34 -9.28 12.46 -4.93
N VAL A 35 -8.54 12.82 -3.88
CA VAL A 35 -8.92 13.87 -2.92
C VAL A 35 -8.26 15.23 -3.20
N SER A 36 -7.00 15.22 -3.65
CA SER A 36 -6.20 16.42 -3.84
C SER A 36 -6.02 16.72 -5.33
N MET A 37 -6.51 17.89 -5.77
CA MET A 37 -6.31 18.36 -7.14
C MET A 37 -4.84 18.50 -7.51
N ARG A 38 -3.98 18.85 -6.53
CA ARG A 38 -2.53 18.94 -6.76
C ARG A 38 -1.94 17.58 -7.09
N THR A 39 -2.31 16.55 -6.33
CA THR A 39 -1.84 15.18 -6.57
C THR A 39 -2.41 14.62 -7.87
N ARG A 40 -3.70 14.90 -8.16
CA ARG A 40 -4.34 14.51 -9.43
C ARG A 40 -3.65 15.11 -10.65
N ARG A 41 -3.21 16.37 -10.57
CA ARG A 41 -2.43 17.02 -11.66
C ARG A 41 -1.05 16.40 -11.82
N ARG A 42 -0.40 16.00 -10.72
CA ARG A 42 0.93 15.38 -10.75
C ARG A 42 0.88 13.94 -11.27
N PHE A 43 -0.16 13.20 -10.90
CA PHE A 43 -0.35 11.80 -11.27
C PHE A 43 -1.72 11.59 -11.93
N PRO A 44 -1.93 12.07 -13.16
CA PRO A 44 -3.24 12.01 -13.83
C PRO A 44 -3.67 10.59 -14.19
N THR A 45 -2.72 9.71 -14.53
CA THR A 45 -2.97 8.33 -14.96
C THR A 45 -2.17 7.35 -14.12
N LEU A 46 -2.58 6.07 -14.11
CA LEU A 46 -1.78 5.01 -13.48
C LEU A 46 -0.39 4.86 -14.12
N ASP A 47 -0.25 5.16 -15.42
CA ASP A 47 1.06 5.13 -16.08
C ASP A 47 2.03 6.13 -15.48
N THR A 48 1.56 7.32 -15.09
CA THR A 48 2.42 8.30 -14.37
C THR A 48 2.81 7.84 -12.98
N VAL A 49 1.97 7.02 -12.32
CA VAL A 49 2.28 6.39 -11.03
C VAL A 49 3.33 5.29 -11.21
N VAL A 50 3.24 4.51 -12.30
CA VAL A 50 4.24 3.50 -12.67
C VAL A 50 5.58 4.16 -13.01
N ALA A 51 5.58 5.19 -13.86
CA ALA A 51 6.77 5.93 -14.25
C ALA A 51 7.49 6.58 -13.05
N ALA A 52 6.73 6.99 -12.03
CA ALA A 52 7.28 7.53 -10.78
C ALA A 52 7.84 6.45 -9.82
N GLY A 53 7.68 5.16 -10.13
CA GLY A 53 8.23 4.05 -9.36
C GLY A 53 7.38 3.60 -8.17
N PHE A 54 6.16 4.13 -8.00
CA PHE A 54 5.25 3.68 -6.94
C PHE A 54 4.60 2.33 -7.26
N MET A 55 4.40 2.03 -8.54
CA MET A 55 3.79 0.79 -9.03
C MET A 55 4.68 0.18 -10.12
N MET A 56 4.85 -1.13 -10.13
CA MET A 56 5.57 -1.83 -11.20
C MET A 56 4.63 -2.17 -12.37
N PRO A 57 5.12 -2.33 -13.61
CA PRO A 57 4.26 -2.60 -14.77
C PRO A 57 3.35 -3.83 -14.60
N HIS A 58 3.90 -4.94 -14.11
CA HIS A 58 3.15 -6.17 -13.84
C HIS A 58 2.09 -6.01 -12.73
N GLU A 59 2.28 -5.06 -11.81
CA GLU A 59 1.29 -4.75 -10.78
C GLU A 59 0.15 -3.92 -11.34
N LYS A 60 0.45 -3.03 -12.31
CA LYS A 60 -0.58 -2.29 -13.04
C LYS A 60 -1.46 -3.24 -13.85
N GLU A 61 -0.87 -4.21 -14.53
CA GLU A 61 -1.63 -5.24 -15.26
C GLU A 61 -2.62 -5.96 -14.33
N ARG A 62 -2.13 -6.47 -13.19
CA ARG A 62 -2.98 -7.08 -12.15
C ARG A 62 -4.03 -6.12 -11.57
N PHE A 63 -3.69 -4.85 -11.44
CA PHE A 63 -4.61 -3.83 -10.96
C PHE A 63 -5.75 -3.60 -11.96
N ASP A 64 -5.44 -3.58 -13.25
CA ASP A 64 -6.38 -3.33 -14.36
C ASP A 64 -7.25 -4.56 -14.67
N GLU A 65 -6.73 -5.78 -14.52
CA GLU A 65 -7.47 -7.05 -14.67
C GLU A 65 -8.72 -7.12 -13.78
N ILE A 66 -8.64 -6.59 -12.56
CA ILE A 66 -9.75 -6.64 -11.59
C ILE A 66 -10.86 -5.68 -12.03
N GLN A 67 -11.96 -6.18 -12.58
CA GLN A 67 -13.11 -5.35 -12.92
C GLN A 67 -13.92 -5.02 -11.65
N TYR A 68 -13.82 -3.77 -11.17
CA TYR A 68 -14.53 -3.33 -9.96
C TYR A 68 -15.07 -1.91 -10.11
N ARG A 69 -16.30 -1.69 -9.64
CA ARG A 69 -17.03 -0.41 -9.80
C ARG A 69 -16.43 0.73 -8.96
N TYR A 70 -15.83 0.41 -7.82
CA TYR A 70 -15.26 1.41 -6.90
C TYR A 70 -13.75 1.52 -7.03
N SER A 71 -13.19 2.62 -6.55
CA SER A 71 -11.75 2.82 -6.47
C SER A 71 -11.08 1.71 -5.64
N LYS A 72 -10.00 1.12 -6.18
CA LYS A 72 -9.34 -0.09 -5.67
C LYS A 72 -8.16 0.22 -4.72
N TYR A 73 -8.26 1.26 -3.90
CA TYR A 73 -7.18 1.69 -2.99
C TYR A 73 -6.82 0.67 -1.91
N TRP A 74 -7.70 -0.30 -1.66
CA TRP A 74 -7.44 -1.44 -0.76
C TRP A 74 -6.47 -2.47 -1.35
N LEU A 75 -6.26 -2.47 -2.67
CA LEU A 75 -5.48 -3.53 -3.34
C LEU A 75 -3.99 -3.50 -2.98
N PRO A 76 -3.29 -2.34 -3.00
CA PRO A 76 -1.90 -2.29 -2.53
C PRO A 76 -1.76 -2.66 -1.05
N PHE A 77 -2.76 -2.34 -0.22
CA PHE A 77 -2.77 -2.77 1.18
C PHE A 77 -2.83 -4.29 1.31
N GLN A 78 -3.70 -4.95 0.53
CA GLN A 78 -3.76 -6.41 0.49
C GLN A 78 -2.44 -7.04 0.04
N TRP A 79 -1.75 -6.44 -0.94
CA TRP A 79 -0.42 -6.91 -1.35
C TRP A 79 0.64 -6.72 -0.26
N ALA A 80 0.59 -5.61 0.49
CA ALA A 80 1.47 -5.42 1.64
C ALA A 80 1.23 -6.47 2.73
N LEU A 81 -0.04 -6.77 3.04
CA LEU A 81 -0.40 -7.82 4.00
C LEU A 81 0.09 -9.20 3.52
N ALA A 82 -0.10 -9.53 2.24
CA ALA A 82 0.40 -10.78 1.67
C ALA A 82 1.93 -10.91 1.84
N LEU A 83 2.68 -9.83 1.59
CA LEU A 83 4.12 -9.82 1.83
C LEU A 83 4.50 -10.04 3.30
N THR A 84 3.73 -9.51 4.26
CA THR A 84 3.98 -9.78 5.69
C THR A 84 3.77 -11.25 6.04
N TYR A 85 2.75 -11.88 5.46
CA TYR A 85 2.48 -13.31 5.64
C TYR A 85 3.61 -14.16 5.06
N ASP A 86 4.06 -13.84 3.84
CA ASP A 86 5.17 -14.53 3.19
C ASP A 86 6.50 -14.34 3.97
N ALA A 87 6.76 -13.12 4.44
CA ALA A 87 7.92 -12.83 5.28
C ALA A 87 7.92 -13.64 6.58
N ARG A 88 6.75 -13.86 7.19
CA ARG A 88 6.61 -14.74 8.36
C ARG A 88 6.90 -16.19 8.02
N LYS A 89 6.34 -16.70 6.91
CA LYS A 89 6.58 -18.06 6.43
C LYS A 89 8.06 -18.33 6.12
N GLN A 90 8.77 -17.31 5.66
CA GLN A 90 10.21 -17.38 5.38
C GLN A 90 11.09 -17.17 6.63
N GLY A 91 10.50 -16.98 7.81
CA GLY A 91 11.24 -16.76 9.05
C GLY A 91 11.92 -15.40 9.16
N LEU A 92 11.59 -14.43 8.30
CA LEU A 92 12.08 -13.05 8.38
C LEU A 92 11.42 -12.27 9.53
N ILE A 93 10.20 -12.68 9.90
CA ILE A 93 9.48 -12.22 11.08
C ILE A 93 9.55 -13.33 12.12
N GLU A 94 10.01 -12.98 13.33
CA GLU A 94 10.36 -13.94 14.39
C GLU A 94 9.15 -14.65 15.00
N SER A 95 8.03 -13.94 15.16
CA SER A 95 6.84 -14.45 15.85
C SER A 95 5.55 -13.98 15.18
N ASP A 96 4.50 -14.77 15.34
CA ASP A 96 3.14 -14.43 14.88
C ASP A 96 2.65 -13.15 15.55
N TYR A 97 3.08 -12.89 16.79
CA TYR A 97 2.79 -11.64 17.49
C TYR A 97 3.30 -10.42 16.70
N TYR A 98 4.55 -10.45 16.24
CA TYR A 98 5.13 -9.36 15.45
C TYR A 98 4.45 -9.21 14.08
N GLN A 99 3.96 -10.31 13.50
CA GLN A 99 3.17 -10.22 12.28
C GLN A 99 1.88 -9.43 12.53
N VAL A 100 1.13 -9.74 13.59
CA VAL A 100 -0.11 -9.04 13.94
C VAL A 100 0.17 -7.55 14.17
N VAL A 101 1.21 -7.23 14.95
CA VAL A 101 1.60 -5.83 15.21
C VAL A 101 1.93 -5.08 13.93
N VAL A 102 2.67 -5.67 12.99
CA VAL A 102 2.95 -5.04 11.69
C VAL A 102 1.65 -4.78 10.92
N GLN A 103 0.76 -5.78 10.87
CA GLN A 103 -0.50 -5.66 10.15
C GLN A 103 -1.41 -4.57 10.75
N GLU A 104 -1.47 -4.47 12.09
CA GLU A 104 -2.19 -3.42 12.78
C GLU A 104 -1.60 -2.04 12.48
N VAL A 105 -0.27 -1.89 12.50
CA VAL A 105 0.36 -0.59 12.20
C VAL A 105 0.15 -0.20 10.73
N LEU A 106 0.24 -1.15 9.80
CA LEU A 106 -0.08 -0.93 8.38
C LEU A 106 -1.53 -0.50 8.22
N HIS A 107 -2.45 -1.16 8.93
CA HIS A 107 -3.86 -0.80 8.94
C HIS A 107 -4.04 0.60 9.52
N ASN A 108 -3.40 0.94 10.63
CA ASN A 108 -3.61 2.24 11.27
C ASN A 108 -3.08 3.42 10.46
N ILE A 109 -1.87 3.29 9.89
CA ILE A 109 -1.25 4.38 9.12
C ILE A 109 -2.03 4.69 7.85
N ILE A 110 -2.67 3.68 7.26
CA ILE A 110 -3.37 3.84 5.99
C ILE A 110 -4.86 4.06 6.25
N TYR A 111 -5.50 3.23 7.07
CA TYR A 111 -6.94 3.25 7.27
C TYR A 111 -7.45 4.49 8.03
N TYR A 112 -6.73 5.00 9.04
CA TYR A 112 -7.20 6.18 9.78
C TYR A 112 -7.22 7.47 8.94
N PRO A 113 -6.16 7.83 8.19
CA PRO A 113 -6.21 8.98 7.31
C PRO A 113 -7.23 8.78 6.18
N LEU A 114 -7.29 7.58 5.61
CA LEU A 114 -8.20 7.27 4.51
C LEU A 114 -9.67 7.32 4.91
N LYS A 115 -10.04 6.76 6.07
CA LYS A 115 -11.42 6.77 6.55
C LYS A 115 -11.90 8.20 6.84
N SER A 116 -11.08 9.02 7.49
CA SER A 116 -11.41 10.42 7.74
C SER A 116 -11.60 11.21 6.44
N ILE A 117 -10.72 11.00 5.45
CA ILE A 117 -10.77 11.71 4.17
C ILE A 117 -11.94 11.24 3.29
N ILE A 118 -12.20 9.94 3.22
CA ILE A 118 -13.33 9.38 2.46
C ILE A 118 -14.66 9.77 3.10
N CYS A 119 -14.77 9.72 4.44
CA CYS A 119 -15.94 10.20 5.16
C CYS A 119 -16.18 11.69 4.90
N TYR A 120 -15.14 12.53 4.97
CA TYR A 120 -15.27 13.97 4.70
C TYR A 120 -15.82 14.24 3.29
N ARG A 121 -15.28 13.58 2.25
CA ARG A 121 -15.79 13.75 0.88
C ARG A 121 -17.22 13.25 0.70
N ARG A 122 -17.63 12.18 1.39
CA ARG A 122 -19.01 11.68 1.34
C ARG A 122 -20.01 12.64 1.98
N PHE A 123 -19.57 13.50 2.90
CA PHE A 123 -20.37 14.57 3.49
C PHE A 123 -20.29 15.91 2.74
N SER A 124 -19.20 16.20 2.04
CA SER A 124 -19.04 17.43 1.24
C SER A 124 -19.56 17.32 -0.20
N GLY A 125 -20.15 16.18 -0.57
CA GLY A 125 -20.81 16.00 -1.86
C GLY A 125 -22.20 16.65 -1.87
N ASN A 126 -22.24 17.93 -2.25
CA ASN A 126 -23.31 18.44 -3.11
C ASN A 126 -23.18 17.82 -4.50
#